data_AF-A0A6B2T268-F1
#
_entry.id   AF-A0A6B2T268-F1
#
_cell.length_a   1.000
_cell.length_b   1.000
_cell.length_c   1.000
_cell.angle_alpha   90.00
_cell.angle_beta   90.00
_cell.angle_gamma   90.00
#
_symmetry.space_group_name_H-M   'P 1'
#
loop_
_entity.id
_entity.type
_entity.pdbx_description
1 polymer ?
#
loop_
_entity_poly.entity_id
_entity_poly.type
_entity_poly.pdbx_seq_one_letter_code
_entity_poly.pdbx_strand_id
1 'polypeptide(L)'
;WTRGVELGGRLLWLQLRGNGERPKLPGGRRPYVRAPLPARPTGLSYDADEAILYVGDEGVISPVPREAWEYEVSGVRVVERWFALRTEAGETGTLEAIRPTTWPQTWTSELLELITVLALLAELAPRRTELAASLGAVVTGAELHDAGVLPVPGSARRPASVLDHHEEGPDGQFALL
;
A
#
# COMPACT_ATOMS: atom_id res chain seq x y z
N TRP A 1 -4.17 -15.85 17.35
CA TRP A 1 -2.83 -15.25 17.19
C TRP A 1 -2.16 -15.64 15.88
N THR A 2 -1.73 -16.90 15.67
CA THR A 2 -1.00 -17.36 14.45
C THR A 2 -1.66 -16.94 13.13
N ARG A 3 -2.98 -17.18 13.00
CA ARG A 3 -3.77 -16.77 11.82
C ARG A 3 -3.65 -15.27 11.51
N GLY A 4 -3.65 -14.42 12.54
CA GLY A 4 -3.53 -12.97 12.38
C GLY A 4 -2.13 -12.54 11.95
N VAL A 5 -1.10 -13.16 12.54
CA VAL A 5 0.31 -12.91 12.17
C VAL A 5 0.59 -13.33 10.73
N GLU A 6 0.11 -14.50 10.31
CA GLU A 6 0.26 -14.99 8.92
C GLU A 6 -0.42 -14.04 7.93
N LEU A 7 -1.67 -13.66 8.20
CA LEU A 7 -2.42 -12.74 7.33
C LEU A 7 -1.75 -11.36 7.27
N GLY A 8 -1.34 -10.82 8.42
CA GLY A 8 -0.61 -9.55 8.51
C GLY A 8 0.71 -9.59 7.73
N GLY A 9 1.49 -10.66 7.89
CA GLY A 9 2.73 -10.88 7.13
C GLY A 9 2.49 -10.91 5.62
N ARG A 10 1.41 -11.56 5.17
CA ARG A 10 1.04 -11.59 3.74
C ARG A 10 0.64 -10.20 3.22
N LEU A 11 -0.14 -9.44 3.99
CA LEU A 11 -0.53 -8.07 3.63
C LEU A 11 0.69 -7.16 3.53
N LEU A 12 1.58 -7.20 4.53
CA LEU A 12 2.82 -6.43 4.54
C LEU A 12 3.71 -6.78 3.36
N TRP A 13 3.88 -8.06 3.05
CA TRP A 13 4.67 -8.49 1.89
C TRP A 13 4.10 -7.98 0.56
N LEU A 14 2.77 -7.95 0.39
CA LEU A 14 2.14 -7.41 -0.82
C LEU A 14 2.31 -5.89 -0.95
N GLN A 15 2.30 -5.17 0.18
CA GLN A 15 2.36 -3.70 0.22
C GLN A 15 3.80 -3.17 0.18
N LEU A 16 4.74 -3.89 0.80
CA LEU A 16 6.16 -3.57 0.80
C LEU A 16 6.75 -4.01 -0.53
N ARG A 17 6.72 -3.12 -1.52
CA ARG A 17 7.32 -3.27 -2.85
C ARG A 17 8.86 -3.19 -2.80
N GLY A 18 9.48 -4.01 -1.95
CA GLY A 18 10.93 -4.13 -1.83
C GLY A 18 11.55 -5.04 -2.90
N ASN A 19 12.87 -5.19 -2.86
CA ASN A 19 13.74 -5.88 -3.83
C ASN A 19 13.51 -7.41 -3.95
N GLY A 20 12.40 -7.92 -3.42
CA GLY A 20 12.03 -9.33 -3.46
C GLY A 20 11.28 -9.73 -4.73
N GLU A 21 10.77 -10.98 -4.75
CA GLU A 21 9.95 -11.46 -5.86
C GLU A 21 8.66 -10.63 -5.96
N ARG A 22 8.38 -10.11 -7.16
CA ARG A 22 7.12 -9.39 -7.41
C ARG A 22 5.93 -10.35 -7.36
N PRO A 23 4.82 -9.96 -6.72
CA PRO A 23 3.63 -10.78 -6.70
C PRO A 23 3.13 -11.06 -8.12
N LYS A 24 2.58 -12.25 -8.32
CA LYS A 24 1.98 -12.69 -9.58
C LYS A 24 0.54 -13.13 -9.29
N LEU A 25 -0.39 -12.70 -10.13
CA LEU A 25 -1.75 -13.21 -10.07
C LEU A 25 -1.79 -14.66 -10.58
N PRO A 26 -2.42 -15.58 -9.84
CA PRO A 26 -2.57 -16.96 -10.28
C PRO A 26 -3.57 -17.08 -11.44
N GLY A 27 -3.59 -18.25 -12.10
CA GLY A 27 -4.66 -18.62 -13.03
C GLY A 27 -4.71 -17.81 -14.33
N GLY A 28 -3.58 -17.28 -14.80
CA GLY A 28 -3.52 -16.56 -16.09
C GLY A 28 -4.19 -15.17 -16.08
N ARG A 29 -4.62 -14.68 -14.91
CA ARG A 29 -5.28 -13.37 -14.73
C ARG A 29 -4.29 -12.20 -14.67
N ARG A 30 -3.05 -12.41 -15.09
CA ARG A 30 -2.02 -11.36 -15.03
C ARG A 30 -2.42 -10.23 -15.99
N PRO A 31 -2.47 -8.96 -15.55
CA PRO A 31 -2.73 -7.84 -16.44
C PRO A 31 -1.57 -7.64 -17.41
N TYR A 32 -1.87 -7.32 -18.66
CA TYR A 32 -0.89 -6.94 -19.68
C TYR A 32 -1.47 -5.91 -20.64
N VAL A 33 -0.56 -5.21 -21.32
CA VAL A 33 -0.90 -4.21 -22.32
C VAL A 33 -1.38 -4.92 -23.58
N ARG A 34 -2.63 -4.67 -23.95
CA ARG A 34 -3.27 -5.14 -25.19
C ARG A 34 -3.10 -4.13 -26.32
N ALA A 35 -3.13 -2.85 -25.99
CA ALA A 35 -2.85 -1.75 -26.90
C ALA A 35 -1.89 -0.76 -26.22
N PRO A 36 -0.85 -0.28 -26.92
CA PRO A 36 0.17 0.61 -26.35
C PRO A 36 -0.45 1.83 -25.66
N LEU A 37 0.13 2.23 -24.54
CA LEU A 37 -0.29 3.45 -23.84
C LEU A 37 0.22 4.67 -24.63
N PRO A 38 -0.59 5.72 -24.81
CA PRO A 38 -0.18 6.93 -25.50
C PRO A 38 0.92 7.66 -24.71
N ALA A 39 1.70 8.51 -25.37
CA ALA A 39 2.79 9.25 -24.72
C ALA A 39 2.30 10.20 -23.62
N ARG A 40 1.03 10.63 -23.67
CA ARG A 40 0.40 11.54 -22.70
C ARG A 40 -1.05 11.11 -22.44
N PRO A 41 -1.28 10.05 -21.65
CA PRO A 41 -2.63 9.63 -21.34
C PRO A 41 -3.32 10.68 -20.46
N THR A 42 -4.57 10.99 -20.78
CA THR A 42 -5.35 12.09 -20.17
C THR A 42 -6.37 11.61 -19.14
N GLY A 43 -6.69 10.32 -19.10
CA GLY A 43 -7.67 9.76 -18.18
C GLY A 43 -7.66 8.25 -18.13
N LEU A 44 -8.48 7.69 -17.25
CA LEU A 44 -8.75 6.26 -17.12
C LEU A 44 -10.25 6.01 -17.27
N SER A 45 -10.61 4.88 -17.86
CA SER A 45 -11.97 4.34 -17.77
C SER A 45 -11.92 2.82 -17.71
N TYR A 46 -12.96 2.20 -17.15
CA TYR A 46 -12.98 0.77 -16.91
C TYR A 46 -14.26 0.15 -17.46
N ASP A 47 -14.09 -0.89 -18.28
CA ASP A 47 -15.15 -1.80 -18.69
C ASP A 47 -15.08 -3.04 -17.81
N ALA A 48 -16.15 -3.25 -17.05
CA ALA A 48 -16.21 -4.28 -16.05
C ALA A 48 -16.76 -5.62 -16.57
N ASP A 49 -17.40 -5.61 -17.74
CA ASP A 49 -17.88 -6.82 -18.41
C ASP A 49 -16.71 -7.52 -19.10
N GLU A 50 -15.83 -6.75 -19.74
CA GLU A 50 -14.64 -7.24 -20.43
C GLU A 50 -13.37 -7.24 -19.55
N ALA A 51 -13.47 -6.70 -18.33
CA ALA A 51 -12.34 -6.49 -17.42
C ALA A 51 -11.18 -5.72 -18.09
N ILE A 52 -11.51 -4.62 -18.76
CA ILE A 52 -10.59 -3.77 -19.51
C ILE A 52 -10.39 -2.43 -18.79
N LEU A 53 -9.14 -2.05 -18.56
CA LEU A 53 -8.75 -0.69 -18.21
C LEU A 53 -8.29 0.05 -19.46
N TYR A 54 -9.00 1.10 -19.84
CA TYR A 54 -8.59 2.05 -20.85
C TYR A 54 -7.71 3.14 -20.23
N VAL A 55 -6.63 3.49 -20.91
CA VAL A 55 -5.63 4.47 -20.47
C VAL A 55 -5.40 5.49 -21.57
N GLY A 56 -5.96 6.69 -21.40
CA GLY A 56 -6.10 7.67 -22.48
C GLY A 56 -6.99 7.16 -23.62
N ASP A 57 -6.76 7.67 -24.83
CA ASP A 57 -7.63 7.41 -25.99
C ASP A 57 -7.38 6.04 -26.65
N GLU A 58 -6.17 5.47 -26.47
CA GLU A 58 -5.74 4.26 -27.21
C GLU A 58 -5.26 3.12 -26.30
N GLY A 59 -4.82 3.42 -25.07
CA GLY A 59 -4.19 2.42 -24.20
C GLY A 59 -5.20 1.41 -23.67
N VAL A 60 -4.85 0.12 -23.72
CA VAL A 60 -5.71 -0.96 -23.23
C VAL A 60 -4.90 -1.92 -22.38
N ILE A 61 -5.36 -2.17 -21.16
CA ILE A 61 -4.82 -3.20 -20.25
C ILE A 61 -5.92 -4.20 -19.92
N SER A 62 -5.64 -5.49 -20.09
CA SER A 62 -6.58 -6.58 -19.79
C SER A 62 -5.86 -7.90 -19.57
N PRO A 63 -6.36 -8.78 -18.67
CA PRO A 63 -7.51 -8.55 -17.79
C PRO A 63 -7.15 -7.71 -16.56
N VAL A 64 -8.05 -6.82 -16.15
CA VAL A 64 -7.98 -6.05 -14.90
C VAL A 64 -9.16 -6.48 -14.02
N PRO A 65 -8.93 -7.24 -12.93
CA PRO A 65 -10.00 -7.64 -12.01
C PRO A 65 -10.77 -6.43 -11.48
N ARG A 66 -12.09 -6.54 -11.43
CA ARG A 66 -12.99 -5.49 -10.93
C ARG A 66 -12.55 -5.00 -9.57
N GLU A 67 -12.18 -5.92 -8.69
CA GLU A 67 -11.82 -5.61 -7.31
C GLU A 67 -10.51 -4.83 -7.20
N ALA A 68 -9.63 -4.92 -8.21
CA ALA A 68 -8.42 -4.10 -8.28
C ALA A 68 -8.75 -2.67 -8.74
N TRP A 69 -9.67 -2.54 -9.70
CA TRP A 69 -10.17 -1.23 -10.14
C TRP A 69 -10.93 -0.53 -9.01
N GLU A 70 -11.86 -1.22 -8.37
CA GLU A 70 -12.73 -0.69 -7.29
C GLU A 70 -12.00 -0.58 -5.93
N TYR A 71 -10.71 -0.92 -5.84
CA TYR A 71 -9.98 -0.87 -4.58
C TYR A 71 -9.82 0.56 -4.06
N GLU A 72 -10.36 0.82 -2.87
CA GLU A 72 -10.35 2.12 -2.24
C GLU A 72 -9.64 2.14 -0.88
N VAL A 73 -8.97 3.25 -0.59
CA VAL A 73 -8.43 3.58 0.73
C VAL A 73 -9.01 4.93 1.13
N SER A 74 -9.71 4.96 2.27
CA SER A 74 -10.39 6.18 2.75
C SER A 74 -11.34 6.80 1.72
N GLY A 75 -12.05 5.95 0.96
CA GLY A 75 -13.00 6.38 -0.09
C GLY A 75 -12.34 6.90 -1.38
N VAL A 76 -11.03 6.74 -1.54
CA VAL A 76 -10.29 7.14 -2.73
C VAL A 76 -9.84 5.92 -3.51
N ARG A 77 -10.17 5.87 -4.80
CA ARG A 77 -9.76 4.79 -5.70
C ARG A 77 -8.27 4.85 -5.97
N VAL A 78 -7.56 3.77 -5.62
CA VAL A 78 -6.09 3.77 -5.61
C VAL A 78 -5.51 3.89 -7.01
N VAL A 79 -6.09 3.19 -8.01
CA VAL A 79 -5.61 3.23 -9.40
C VAL A 79 -5.75 4.64 -9.99
N GLU A 80 -6.93 5.26 -9.81
CA GLU A 80 -7.18 6.64 -10.26
C GLU A 80 -6.24 7.63 -9.59
N ARG A 81 -6.09 7.54 -8.26
CA ARG A 81 -5.18 8.43 -7.52
C ARG A 81 -3.73 8.27 -7.95
N TRP A 82 -3.28 7.04 -8.16
CA TRP A 82 -1.91 6.74 -8.61
C TRP A 82 -1.63 7.32 -9.99
N PHE A 83 -2.62 7.26 -10.90
CA PHE A 83 -2.55 7.84 -12.23
C PHE A 83 -2.55 9.37 -12.19
N ALA A 84 -3.50 9.97 -11.47
CA ALA A 84 -3.64 11.42 -11.32
C ALA A 84 -2.33 12.06 -10.81
N LEU A 85 -1.72 11.48 -9.77
CA LEU A 85 -0.43 11.95 -9.23
C LEU A 85 0.72 11.95 -10.25
N ARG A 86 0.61 11.24 -11.37
CA ARG A 86 1.63 11.17 -12.43
C ARG A 86 1.29 12.03 -13.64
N THR A 87 0.01 12.35 -13.87
CA THR A 87 -0.46 13.05 -15.07
C THR A 87 -0.90 14.49 -14.81
N GLU A 88 -1.45 14.79 -13.63
CA GLU A 88 -1.87 16.14 -13.24
C GLU A 88 -0.72 17.12 -13.14
N ALA A 89 -0.94 18.36 -13.56
CA ALA A 89 0.08 19.39 -13.51
C ALA A 89 0.45 19.77 -12.08
N GLY A 90 1.73 19.58 -11.74
CA GLY A 90 2.31 20.12 -10.51
C GLY A 90 2.36 21.64 -10.54
N GLU A 91 2.31 22.23 -9.35
CA GLU A 91 2.41 23.67 -9.16
C GLU A 91 3.81 24.18 -9.54
N THR A 92 3.87 25.32 -10.22
CA THR A 92 5.15 25.87 -10.68
C THR A 92 6.03 26.25 -9.49
N GLY A 93 7.26 25.73 -9.47
CA GLY A 93 8.22 25.97 -8.39
C GLY A 93 8.24 24.88 -7.30
N THR A 94 7.41 23.84 -7.41
CA THR A 94 7.44 22.68 -6.50
C THR A 94 8.17 21.48 -7.12
N LEU A 95 8.47 20.46 -6.30
CA LEU A 95 9.07 19.22 -6.81
C LEU A 95 8.12 18.46 -7.74
N GLU A 96 6.81 18.59 -7.53
CA GLU A 96 5.77 17.98 -8.37
C GLU A 96 5.77 18.53 -9.81
N ALA A 97 6.29 19.74 -10.04
CA ALA A 97 6.48 20.26 -11.40
C ALA A 97 7.64 19.56 -12.15
N ILE A 98 8.57 18.91 -11.42
CA ILE A 98 9.70 18.19 -12.01
C ILE A 98 9.27 16.75 -12.31
N ARG A 99 8.87 16.49 -13.55
CA ARG A 99 8.34 15.19 -13.99
C ARG A 99 8.68 14.87 -15.44
N PRO A 100 8.62 13.59 -15.84
CA PRO A 100 8.75 13.20 -17.24
C PRO A 100 7.75 13.92 -18.14
N THR A 101 8.18 14.34 -19.34
CA THR A 101 7.34 15.03 -20.33
C THR A 101 6.44 14.08 -21.13
N THR A 102 6.68 12.77 -21.00
CA THR A 102 5.96 11.66 -21.62
C THR A 102 5.86 10.50 -20.65
N TRP A 103 4.88 9.63 -20.85
CA TRP A 103 4.67 8.39 -20.11
C TRP A 103 5.85 7.42 -20.29
N PRO A 104 6.65 7.16 -19.23
CA PRO A 104 7.76 6.21 -19.32
C PRO A 104 7.28 4.76 -19.24
N GLN A 105 8.01 3.84 -19.86
CA GLN A 105 7.73 2.40 -19.76
C GLN A 105 7.74 1.86 -18.32
N THR A 106 8.52 2.48 -17.43
CA THR A 106 8.53 2.15 -16.01
C THR A 106 7.17 2.37 -15.35
N TRP A 107 6.45 3.44 -15.71
CA TRP A 107 5.09 3.68 -15.19
C TRP A 107 4.08 2.65 -15.69
N THR A 108 4.19 2.17 -16.93
CA THR A 108 3.38 1.02 -17.38
C THR A 108 3.64 -0.20 -16.50
N SER A 109 4.91 -0.48 -16.22
CA SER A 109 5.29 -1.64 -15.39
C SER A 109 4.79 -1.48 -13.94
N GLU A 110 4.89 -0.28 -13.38
CA GLU A 110 4.36 0.05 -12.05
C GLU A 110 2.84 -0.05 -11.97
N LEU A 111 2.12 0.36 -13.03
CA LEU A 111 0.66 0.24 -13.11
C LEU A 111 0.22 -1.22 -13.12
N LEU A 112 0.83 -2.05 -13.96
CA LEU A 112 0.55 -3.48 -14.03
C LEU A 112 0.82 -4.17 -12.68
N GLU A 113 1.90 -3.79 -12.00
CA GLU A 113 2.23 -4.28 -10.67
C GLU A 113 1.23 -3.79 -9.62
N LEU A 114 0.84 -2.51 -9.64
CA LEU A 114 -0.17 -1.97 -8.75
C LEU A 114 -1.48 -2.74 -8.89
N ILE A 115 -1.98 -2.92 -10.10
CA ILE A 115 -3.20 -3.69 -10.37
C ILE A 115 -3.08 -5.11 -9.80
N THR A 116 -1.93 -5.76 -9.99
CA THR A 116 -1.66 -7.10 -9.46
C THR A 116 -1.71 -7.12 -7.92
N VAL A 117 -1.09 -6.14 -7.25
CA VAL A 117 -1.10 -6.01 -5.79
C VAL A 117 -2.52 -5.77 -5.28
N LEU A 118 -3.26 -4.84 -5.89
CA LEU A 118 -4.62 -4.51 -5.47
C LEU A 118 -5.58 -5.69 -5.62
N ALA A 119 -5.47 -6.44 -6.73
CA ALA A 119 -6.22 -7.68 -6.91
C ALA A 119 -5.94 -8.70 -5.80
N LEU A 120 -4.67 -8.92 -5.45
CA LEU A 120 -4.28 -9.85 -4.40
C LEU A 120 -4.69 -9.36 -3.00
N LEU A 121 -4.69 -8.05 -2.75
CA LEU A 121 -5.20 -7.47 -1.51
C LEU A 121 -6.72 -7.66 -1.39
N ALA A 122 -7.45 -7.51 -2.49
CA ALA A 122 -8.89 -7.76 -2.53
C ALA A 122 -9.23 -9.23 -2.23
N GLU A 123 -8.46 -10.18 -2.75
CA GLU A 123 -8.62 -11.62 -2.44
C GLU A 123 -8.44 -11.93 -0.94
N LEU A 124 -7.72 -11.08 -0.20
CA LEU A 124 -7.53 -11.23 1.25
C LEU A 124 -8.61 -10.53 2.10
N ALA A 125 -9.48 -9.71 1.51
CA ALA A 125 -10.53 -8.97 2.23
C ALA A 125 -11.51 -9.89 2.99
N PRO A 126 -11.97 -11.03 2.45
CA PRO A 126 -12.81 -11.96 3.20
C PRO A 126 -12.10 -12.53 4.43
N ARG A 127 -10.82 -12.92 4.29
CA ARG A 127 -10.01 -13.45 5.41
C ARG A 127 -9.82 -12.43 6.53
N ARG A 128 -9.67 -11.14 6.17
CA ARG A 128 -9.59 -10.03 7.13
C ARG A 128 -10.91 -9.82 7.86
N THR A 129 -12.02 -9.85 7.13
CA THR A 129 -13.38 -9.70 7.69
C THR A 129 -13.70 -10.82 8.67
N GLU A 130 -13.43 -12.07 8.28
CA GLU A 130 -13.62 -13.23 9.14
C GLU A 130 -12.72 -13.18 10.38
N LEU A 131 -11.45 -12.77 10.22
CA LEU A 131 -10.56 -12.58 11.36
C LEU A 131 -11.12 -11.52 12.31
N ALA A 132 -11.54 -10.36 11.80
CA ALA A 132 -12.11 -9.29 12.61
C ALA A 132 -13.39 -9.75 13.35
N ALA A 133 -14.27 -10.49 12.68
CA ALA A 133 -15.47 -11.07 13.29
C ALA A 133 -15.15 -12.13 14.36
N SER A 134 -14.00 -12.82 14.25
CA SER A 134 -13.54 -13.79 15.24
C SER A 134 -12.86 -13.18 16.46
N LEU A 135 -12.53 -11.88 16.41
CA LEU A 135 -11.97 -11.19 17.58
C LEU A 135 -13.09 -11.05 18.62
N GLY A 136 -12.79 -11.43 19.86
CA GLY A 136 -13.71 -11.28 20.98
C GLY A 136 -13.93 -9.81 21.36
N ALA A 137 -14.48 -9.59 22.56
CA ALA A 137 -14.70 -8.25 23.08
C ALA A 137 -13.43 -7.40 22.99
N VAL A 138 -13.56 -6.19 22.45
CA VAL A 138 -12.47 -5.22 22.39
C VAL A 138 -12.15 -4.80 23.82
N VAL A 139 -10.88 -4.93 24.21
CA VAL A 139 -10.41 -4.43 25.50
C VAL A 139 -10.60 -2.91 25.53
N THR A 140 -11.41 -2.44 26.47
CA THR A 140 -11.77 -1.04 26.66
C THR A 140 -10.79 -0.32 27.58
N GLY A 141 -10.78 1.01 27.52
CA GLY A 141 -9.99 1.82 28.44
C GLY A 141 -10.40 1.66 29.91
N ALA A 142 -11.68 1.32 30.18
CA ALA A 142 -12.16 1.05 31.54
C ALA A 142 -11.60 -0.27 32.06
N GLU A 143 -11.64 -1.34 31.27
CA GLU A 143 -11.05 -2.64 31.64
C GLU A 143 -9.54 -2.51 31.88
N LEU A 144 -8.84 -1.68 31.11
CA LEU A 144 -7.42 -1.42 31.34
C LEU A 144 -7.16 -0.60 32.61
N HIS A 145 -8.06 0.31 33.01
CA HIS A 145 -7.96 1.01 34.30
C HIS A 145 -8.24 0.07 35.48
N ASP A 146 -9.29 -0.73 35.40
CA ASP A 146 -9.65 -1.69 36.45
C ASP A 146 -8.54 -2.75 36.63
N ALA A 147 -7.88 -3.14 35.54
CA ALA A 147 -6.72 -4.02 35.57
C ALA A 147 -5.41 -3.33 36.01
N GLY A 148 -5.42 -2.02 36.27
CA GLY A 148 -4.24 -1.25 36.67
C GLY A 148 -3.19 -1.05 35.57
N VAL A 149 -3.53 -1.31 34.32
CA VAL A 149 -2.65 -1.07 33.14
C VAL A 149 -2.63 0.41 32.78
N LEU A 150 -3.80 1.06 32.85
CA LEU A 150 -3.93 2.51 32.73
C LEU A 150 -4.12 3.14 34.12
N PRO A 151 -3.69 4.41 34.33
CA PRO A 151 -2.95 5.23 33.37
C PRO A 151 -1.49 4.76 33.22
N VAL A 152 -0.91 4.99 32.03
CA VAL A 152 0.51 4.67 31.78
C VAL A 152 1.40 5.41 32.79
N PRO A 153 2.34 4.74 33.49
CA PRO A 153 3.24 5.36 34.44
C PRO A 153 4.02 6.54 33.84
N GLY A 154 4.29 7.58 34.64
CA GLY A 154 4.97 8.79 34.16
C GLY A 154 6.36 8.54 33.56
N SER A 155 7.07 7.51 34.03
CA SER A 155 8.38 7.09 33.49
C SER A 155 8.29 6.56 32.06
N ALA A 156 7.22 5.84 31.72
CA ALA A 156 7.01 5.26 30.38
C ALA A 156 6.52 6.29 29.34
N ARG A 157 6.22 7.52 29.77
CA ARG A 157 5.86 8.64 28.87
C ARG A 157 7.07 9.50 28.48
N ARG A 158 8.24 9.23 29.05
CA ARG A 158 9.48 9.90 28.68
C ARG A 158 10.11 9.17 27.48
N PRO A 159 10.86 9.86 26.62
CA PRO A 159 11.72 9.20 25.64
C PRO A 159 12.56 8.11 26.31
N ALA A 160 12.93 7.06 25.57
CA ALA A 160 13.83 6.05 26.10
C ALA A 160 15.10 6.75 26.60
N SER A 161 15.42 6.63 27.89
CA SER A 161 16.58 7.29 28.52
C SER A 161 17.93 6.85 27.92
N VAL A 162 17.91 5.82 27.07
CA VAL A 162 19.01 5.41 26.18
C VAL A 162 19.43 6.55 25.24
N LEU A 163 18.53 7.51 24.92
CA LEU A 163 18.82 8.66 24.08
C LEU A 163 19.34 9.89 24.86
N ASP A 164 19.29 9.87 26.20
CA ASP A 164 19.71 10.98 27.06
C ASP A 164 21.16 10.86 27.54
N HIS A 165 21.84 9.75 27.23
CA HIS A 165 23.23 9.54 27.62
C HIS A 165 24.18 10.05 26.53
N HIS A 166 25.01 11.03 26.89
CA HIS A 166 26.06 11.53 26.01
C HIS A 166 27.10 10.42 25.81
N GLU A 167 27.40 10.07 24.55
CA GLU A 167 28.46 9.12 24.20
C GLU A 167 29.79 9.57 24.82
N GLU A 168 30.37 8.77 25.72
CA GLU A 168 31.72 8.95 26.26
C GLU A 168 32.59 7.76 25.85
N GLY A 169 33.22 7.84 24.67
CA GLY A 169 34.28 6.91 24.26
C GLY A 169 34.60 6.97 22.76
N PRO A 170 35.86 6.69 22.35
CA PRO A 170 36.14 6.49 20.94
C PRO A 170 35.44 5.20 20.50
N ASP A 171 34.73 5.27 19.37
CA ASP A 171 33.94 4.18 18.76
C ASP A 171 32.58 3.85 19.41
N GLY A 172 32.04 4.70 20.30
CA GLY A 172 30.64 4.59 20.74
C GLY A 172 30.26 3.30 21.49
N GLN A 173 31.22 2.65 22.16
CA GLN A 173 30.98 1.39 22.88
C GLN A 173 30.49 1.63 24.31
N PHE A 174 29.45 0.89 24.71
CA PHE A 174 28.89 0.91 26.06
C PHE A 174 29.65 -0.04 26.99
N ALA A 175 30.13 0.45 28.12
CA ALA A 175 30.50 -0.41 29.25
C ALA A 175 29.22 -0.68 30.06
N LEU A 176 28.65 -1.88 29.92
CA LEU A 176 27.61 -2.36 30.81
C LEU A 176 28.26 -2.72 32.17
N LEU A 177 27.91 -1.97 33.22
CA LEU A 177 28.12 -2.39 34.62
C LEU A 177 26.84 -3.06 35.14
#